data_AF-A0A3N2FX05-F1
#
_entry.id   AF-A0A3N2FX05-F1
#
_cell.length_a   1.000
_cell.length_b   1.000
_cell.length_c   1.000
_cell.angle_alpha   90.00
_cell.angle_beta   90.00
_cell.angle_gamma   90.00
#
_symmetry.space_group_name_H-M   'P 1'
#
loop_
_entity.id
_entity.type
_entity.pdbx_description
1 polymer ?
#
loop_
_entity_poly.entity_id
_entity_poly.type
_entity_poly.pdbx_seq_one_letter_code
_entity_poly.pdbx_strand_id
1 'polypeptide(L)'
;MPSFRSTLLALAASVALVGAAATPALADHNAGANLDGYASTDISSNGSCYYGALLTGSPDISLSTTSYRFVRTGASLTLVCSYTRIPSFIPGTEQGDGGDWYAPKKPTRYVAQDACLPPGVDSAGEEYLDDPGRAVDKVDAKTLFYRSTMTMVCFWADDPTR
;
A
#
# COMPACT_ATOMS: atom_id res chain seq x y z
N MET A 1 -44.38 -15.06 13.62
CA MET A 1 -43.75 -13.73 13.54
C MET A 1 -42.26 -13.91 13.76
N PRO A 2 -41.40 -13.77 12.73
CA PRO A 2 -39.96 -13.82 12.93
C PRO A 2 -39.56 -12.61 13.78
N SER A 3 -38.97 -12.87 14.94
CA SER A 3 -38.67 -11.84 15.93
C SER A 3 -37.64 -10.84 15.40
N PHE A 4 -37.79 -9.57 15.75
CA PHE A 4 -36.85 -8.46 15.52
C PHE A 4 -35.38 -8.77 15.85
N ARG A 5 -35.11 -9.83 16.63
CA ARG A 5 -33.76 -10.29 16.97
C ARG A 5 -33.02 -10.95 15.81
N SER A 6 -33.72 -11.61 14.87
CA SER A 6 -33.08 -12.27 13.73
C SER A 6 -32.58 -11.29 12.67
N THR A 7 -33.24 -10.14 12.53
CA THR A 7 -32.82 -9.09 11.59
C THR A 7 -31.58 -8.34 12.07
N LEU A 8 -31.44 -8.12 13.39
CA LEU A 8 -30.26 -7.46 13.97
C LEU A 8 -28.99 -8.32 13.88
N LEU A 9 -29.10 -9.64 14.05
CA LEU A 9 -27.95 -10.54 13.85
C LEU A 9 -27.49 -10.60 12.39
N ALA A 10 -28.43 -10.61 11.45
CA ALA A 10 -28.09 -10.58 10.02
C ALA A 10 -27.43 -9.25 9.63
N LEU A 11 -27.89 -8.13 10.19
CA LEU A 11 -27.29 -6.81 9.95
C LEU A 11 -25.88 -6.72 10.55
N ALA A 12 -25.69 -7.16 11.81
CA ALA A 12 -24.37 -7.19 12.45
C ALA A 12 -23.39 -8.12 11.72
N ALA A 13 -23.84 -9.29 11.27
CA ALA A 13 -23.04 -10.19 10.45
C ALA A 13 -22.68 -9.54 9.10
N SER A 14 -23.62 -8.86 8.43
CA SER A 14 -23.34 -8.17 7.17
C SER A 14 -22.34 -7.02 7.33
N VAL A 15 -22.42 -6.24 8.42
CA VAL A 15 -21.46 -5.16 8.72
C VAL A 15 -20.08 -5.73 9.04
N ALA A 16 -20.00 -6.86 9.77
CA ALA A 16 -18.74 -7.53 10.05
C ALA A 16 -18.11 -8.12 8.78
N LEU A 17 -18.89 -8.74 7.90
CA LEU A 17 -18.39 -9.25 6.62
C LEU A 17 -17.97 -8.12 5.66
N VAL A 18 -18.73 -7.04 5.58
CA VAL A 18 -18.38 -5.87 4.75
C VAL A 18 -17.15 -5.16 5.30
N GLY A 19 -17.06 -4.98 6.62
CA GLY A 19 -15.89 -4.37 7.27
C GLY A 19 -14.61 -5.20 7.09
N ALA A 20 -14.69 -6.53 7.22
CA ALA A 20 -13.53 -7.42 7.04
C ALA A 20 -13.11 -7.60 5.57
N ALA A 21 -14.01 -7.38 4.61
CA ALA A 21 -13.69 -7.41 3.19
C ALA A 21 -13.19 -6.06 2.66
N ALA A 22 -13.57 -4.95 3.30
CA ALA A 22 -13.11 -3.61 2.92
C ALA A 22 -11.64 -3.35 3.29
N THR A 23 -11.15 -3.94 4.38
CA THR A 23 -9.76 -3.76 4.85
C THR A 23 -8.69 -4.30 3.89
N PRO A 24 -8.77 -5.52 3.32
CA PRO A 24 -7.81 -5.95 2.31
C PRO A 24 -7.89 -5.11 1.03
N ALA A 25 -9.09 -4.65 0.65
CA ALA A 25 -9.27 -3.83 -0.53
C ALA A 25 -8.54 -2.48 -0.43
N LEU A 26 -8.57 -1.82 0.74
CA LEU A 26 -7.85 -0.55 0.92
C LEU A 26 -6.33 -0.70 0.83
N ALA A 27 -5.78 -1.82 1.32
CA ALA A 27 -4.34 -2.08 1.20
C ALA A 27 -3.88 -2.18 -0.27
N ASP A 28 -4.75 -2.67 -1.17
CA ASP A 28 -4.46 -2.75 -2.60
C ASP A 28 -4.48 -1.38 -3.32
N HIS A 29 -4.97 -0.33 -2.66
CA HIS A 29 -4.93 1.06 -3.16
C HIS A 29 -3.75 1.87 -2.61
N ASN A 30 -2.87 1.24 -1.83
CA ASN A 30 -1.82 1.93 -1.10
C ASN A 30 -0.43 1.42 -1.47
N ALA A 31 0.57 2.23 -1.13
CA ALA A 31 1.99 1.93 -1.26
C ALA A 31 2.73 2.36 0.00
N GLY A 32 3.91 1.82 0.23
CA GLY A 32 4.72 2.21 1.38
C GLY A 32 5.54 1.05 1.91
N ALA A 33 5.89 1.09 3.18
CA ALA A 33 6.60 0.00 3.84
C ALA A 33 5.88 -0.43 5.11
N ASN A 34 5.53 -1.71 5.17
CA ASN A 34 5.00 -2.36 6.36
C ASN A 34 6.19 -2.81 7.20
N LEU A 35 6.28 -2.32 8.43
CA LEU A 35 7.30 -2.72 9.40
C LEU A 35 6.78 -3.95 10.17
N ASP A 36 7.63 -4.96 10.36
CA ASP A 36 7.27 -6.16 11.12
C ASP A 36 6.91 -5.79 12.57
N GLY A 37 5.66 -6.05 12.97
CA GLY A 37 5.24 -5.95 14.38
C GLY A 37 4.60 -4.64 14.84
N TYR A 38 3.85 -3.94 13.97
CA TYR A 38 3.09 -2.69 14.23
C TYR A 38 3.90 -1.40 14.13
N ALA A 39 3.14 -0.29 14.01
CA ALA A 39 3.43 1.14 14.09
C ALA A 39 4.70 1.58 14.84
N SER A 40 5.85 1.08 14.42
CA SER A 40 7.14 1.42 15.00
C SER A 40 7.70 2.60 14.24
N THR A 41 7.90 3.73 14.94
CA THR A 41 8.71 4.84 14.44
C THR A 41 10.20 4.46 14.31
N ASP A 42 10.59 3.29 14.85
CA ASP A 42 11.88 2.71 14.62
C ASP A 42 11.90 2.04 13.24
N ILE A 43 12.56 2.72 12.32
CA ILE A 43 12.78 2.37 10.92
C ILE A 43 13.75 1.16 10.79
N SER A 44 13.79 0.27 11.79
CA SER A 44 14.65 -0.91 11.80
C SER A 44 14.05 -2.03 10.93
N SER A 45 14.90 -2.58 10.07
CA SER A 45 14.56 -3.05 8.71
C SER A 45 14.05 -4.50 8.61
N ASN A 46 13.06 -4.91 9.41
CA ASN A 46 12.49 -6.25 9.30
C ASN A 46 11.23 -6.33 8.44
N GLY A 47 10.71 -5.19 7.97
CA GLY A 47 9.49 -5.12 7.16
C GLY A 47 9.64 -5.45 5.66
N SER A 48 8.57 -5.19 4.91
CA SER A 48 8.57 -5.21 3.44
C SER A 48 7.97 -3.93 2.87
N CYS A 49 8.50 -3.49 1.73
CA CYS A 49 7.91 -2.43 0.94
C CYS A 49 6.91 -3.00 -0.06
N TYR A 50 5.76 -2.37 -0.21
CA TYR A 50 4.65 -2.83 -1.02
C TYR A 50 4.14 -1.75 -1.98
N TYR A 51 3.54 -2.21 -3.06
CA TYR A 51 2.86 -1.39 -4.06
C TYR A 51 1.56 -2.11 -4.46
N GLY A 52 0.42 -1.52 -4.10
CA GLY A 52 -0.90 -2.12 -4.24
C GLY A 52 -1.29 -2.44 -5.68
N ALA A 53 -2.10 -3.50 -5.83
CA ALA A 53 -2.56 -4.03 -7.12
C ALA A 53 -3.41 -3.04 -7.94
N LEU A 54 -4.07 -2.08 -7.29
CA LEU A 54 -4.99 -1.12 -7.92
C LEU A 54 -4.34 0.24 -8.20
N LEU A 55 -3.03 0.36 -7.99
CA LEU A 55 -2.30 1.59 -8.25
C LEU A 55 -1.98 1.79 -9.72
N THR A 56 -1.75 3.04 -10.12
CA THR A 56 -1.45 3.35 -11.52
C THR A 56 -0.16 2.67 -11.98
N GLY A 57 -0.27 1.74 -12.91
CA GLY A 57 0.86 1.02 -13.51
C GLY A 57 1.26 -0.27 -12.78
N SER A 58 0.62 -0.60 -11.65
CA SER A 58 0.77 -1.92 -11.03
C SER A 58 0.26 -3.02 -11.96
N PRO A 59 0.80 -4.25 -11.84
CA PRO A 59 0.07 -5.42 -12.28
C PRO A 59 -1.15 -5.66 -11.39
N ASP A 60 -2.02 -6.56 -11.83
CA ASP A 60 -3.22 -6.97 -11.09
C ASP A 60 -2.93 -7.86 -9.86
N ILE A 61 -1.75 -7.67 -9.27
CA ILE A 61 -1.30 -8.26 -8.02
C ILE A 61 -0.47 -7.23 -7.27
N SER A 62 -0.55 -7.23 -5.95
CA SER A 62 0.30 -6.37 -5.12
C SER A 62 1.76 -6.82 -5.22
N LEU A 63 2.66 -5.86 -5.45
CA LEU A 63 4.09 -6.11 -5.49
C LEU A 63 4.70 -5.91 -4.12
N SER A 64 5.60 -6.80 -3.69
CA SER A 64 6.34 -6.65 -2.43
C SER A 64 7.85 -6.85 -2.62
N THR A 65 8.65 -6.19 -1.78
CA THR A 65 10.11 -6.32 -1.75
C THR A 65 10.66 -6.06 -0.36
N THR A 66 11.68 -6.79 0.04
CA THR A 66 12.47 -6.48 1.25
C THR A 66 13.65 -5.55 0.93
N SER A 67 13.89 -5.24 -0.35
CA SER A 67 14.93 -4.30 -0.77
C SER A 67 14.40 -2.88 -0.79
N TYR A 68 14.46 -2.21 0.35
CA TYR A 68 14.11 -0.80 0.49
C TYR A 68 15.04 -0.10 1.48
N ARG A 69 15.00 1.23 1.49
CA ARG A 69 15.72 2.05 2.46
C ARG A 69 14.95 3.31 2.76
N PHE A 70 15.19 3.83 3.95
CA PHE A 70 14.77 5.15 4.35
C PHE A 70 15.96 6.10 4.40
N VAL A 71 15.78 7.29 3.86
CA VAL A 71 16.79 8.34 3.84
C VAL A 71 16.18 9.57 4.51
N ARG A 72 16.72 9.93 5.68
CA ARG A 72 16.35 11.16 6.37
C ARG A 72 17.33 12.27 6.00
N THR A 73 16.83 13.47 5.73
CA THR A 73 17.65 14.65 5.45
C THR A 73 16.97 15.88 6.05
N GLY A 74 17.55 16.42 7.13
CA GLY A 74 16.92 17.49 7.90
C GLY A 74 15.58 17.05 8.49
N ALA A 75 14.52 17.79 8.14
CA ALA A 75 13.15 17.47 8.51
C ALA A 75 12.48 16.46 7.57
N SER A 76 13.09 16.10 6.43
CA SER A 76 12.44 15.25 5.41
C SER A 76 12.72 13.76 5.57
N LEU A 77 11.80 12.94 5.06
CA LEU A 77 11.92 11.49 4.94
C LEU A 77 11.70 11.04 3.49
N THR A 78 12.60 10.19 2.99
CA THR A 78 12.44 9.52 1.69
C THR A 78 12.42 8.01 1.87
N LEU A 79 11.41 7.33 1.33
CA LEU A 79 11.39 5.88 1.15
C LEU A 79 11.78 5.56 -0.29
N VAL A 80 12.76 4.66 -0.48
CA VAL A 80 13.15 4.14 -1.79
C VAL A 80 13.01 2.63 -1.76
N CYS A 81 12.18 2.08 -2.65
CA CYS A 81 11.94 0.65 -2.76
C CYS A 81 12.36 0.13 -4.14
N SER A 82 13.03 -1.02 -4.14
CA SER A 82 13.54 -1.67 -5.35
C SER A 82 12.90 -3.04 -5.51
N TYR A 83 12.10 -3.19 -6.56
CA TYR A 83 11.45 -4.43 -6.92
C TYR A 83 12.21 -5.02 -8.10
N THR A 84 12.60 -6.28 -7.98
CA THR A 84 13.32 -7.00 -9.02
C THR A 84 12.60 -8.30 -9.30
N ARG A 85 12.84 -8.88 -10.49
CA ARG A 85 12.22 -10.14 -10.92
C ARG A 85 10.70 -10.08 -11.04
N ILE A 86 10.15 -8.88 -11.33
CA ILE A 86 8.74 -8.77 -11.73
C ILE A 86 8.59 -9.56 -13.05
N PRO A 87 7.67 -10.54 -13.13
CA PRO A 87 7.42 -11.28 -14.36
C PRO A 87 7.14 -10.35 -15.54
N SER A 88 7.54 -10.70 -16.75
CA SER A 88 7.29 -9.85 -17.93
C SER A 88 5.82 -9.77 -18.33
N PHE A 89 5.03 -10.72 -17.85
CA PHE A 89 3.61 -10.87 -18.10
C PHE A 89 2.97 -11.39 -16.81
N ILE A 90 1.87 -10.76 -16.42
CA ILE A 90 1.03 -11.19 -15.30
C ILE A 90 -0.40 -11.22 -15.85
N PRO A 91 -1.06 -12.39 -15.89
CA PRO A 91 -2.43 -12.47 -16.35
C PRO A 91 -3.34 -11.67 -15.41
N GLY A 92 -4.35 -11.02 -15.96
CA GLY A 92 -5.38 -10.36 -15.16
C GLY A 92 -6.13 -11.38 -14.30
N THR A 93 -6.60 -10.93 -13.15
CA THR A 93 -7.46 -11.69 -12.25
C THR A 93 -8.88 -11.12 -12.28
N GLU A 94 -9.83 -11.79 -11.64
CA GLU A 94 -11.19 -11.23 -11.45
C GLU A 94 -11.24 -10.16 -10.34
N GLN A 95 -10.12 -9.92 -9.63
CA GLN A 95 -10.06 -9.08 -8.42
C GLN A 95 -9.62 -7.64 -8.67
N GLY A 96 -9.01 -7.30 -9.80
CA GLY A 96 -8.74 -5.90 -10.11
C GLY A 96 -9.17 -5.46 -11.50
N ASP A 97 -9.22 -4.13 -11.64
CA ASP A 97 -9.77 -3.44 -12.81
C ASP A 97 -8.86 -3.56 -14.05
N GLY A 98 -7.64 -4.08 -13.86
CA GLY A 98 -6.63 -4.22 -14.89
C GLY A 98 -6.61 -5.63 -15.46
N GLY A 99 -7.00 -5.78 -16.72
CA GLY A 99 -6.70 -7.00 -17.47
C GLY A 99 -5.19 -7.28 -17.55
N ASP A 100 -4.81 -8.25 -18.37
CA ASP A 100 -3.41 -8.66 -18.59
C ASP A 100 -2.38 -7.52 -18.52
N TRP A 101 -1.42 -7.66 -17.60
CA TRP A 101 -0.35 -6.69 -17.42
C TRP A 101 0.93 -7.14 -18.13
N TYR A 102 1.60 -6.19 -18.78
CA TYR A 102 2.86 -6.40 -19.48
C TYR A 102 3.93 -5.44 -18.99
N ALA A 103 5.09 -5.99 -18.66
CA ALA A 103 6.24 -5.22 -18.24
C ALA A 103 6.67 -4.20 -19.30
N PRO A 104 6.81 -2.90 -18.96
CA PRO A 104 7.27 -1.89 -19.91
C PRO A 104 8.64 -2.21 -20.49
N LYS A 105 8.76 -2.20 -21.82
CA LYS A 105 10.04 -2.43 -22.52
C LYS A 105 10.94 -1.19 -22.54
N LYS A 106 10.39 -0.02 -22.24
CA LYS A 106 11.09 1.27 -22.10
C LYS A 106 10.88 1.79 -20.68
N PRO A 107 11.77 2.63 -20.14
CA PRO A 107 11.54 3.27 -18.85
C PRO A 107 10.24 4.07 -18.87
N THR A 108 9.29 3.69 -18.02
CA THR A 108 7.98 4.33 -17.92
C THR A 108 7.76 4.81 -16.50
N ARG A 109 7.38 6.07 -16.36
CA ARG A 109 7.09 6.69 -15.08
C ARG A 109 5.60 6.67 -14.82
N TYR A 110 5.20 6.31 -13.60
CA TYR A 110 3.86 6.51 -13.09
C TYR A 110 3.89 7.32 -11.79
N VAL A 111 2.75 7.92 -11.47
CA VAL A 111 2.53 8.65 -10.23
C VAL A 111 1.17 8.21 -9.72
N ALA A 112 1.14 7.53 -8.57
CA ALA A 112 -0.09 7.32 -7.83
C ALA A 112 -0.21 8.43 -6.78
N GLN A 113 -1.24 9.26 -6.93
CA GLN A 113 -1.47 10.42 -6.07
C GLN A 113 -1.95 9.97 -4.69
N ASP A 114 -1.41 10.59 -3.64
CA ASP A 114 -1.81 10.36 -2.24
C ASP A 114 -1.90 8.88 -1.83
N ALA A 115 -1.04 8.05 -2.43
CA ALA A 115 -1.09 6.59 -2.27
C ALA A 115 0.01 6.06 -1.33
N CYS A 116 1.09 6.82 -1.12
CA CYS A 116 2.19 6.37 -0.29
C CYS A 116 1.97 6.71 1.17
N LEU A 117 1.80 5.68 1.99
CA LEU A 117 1.62 5.77 3.42
C LEU A 117 2.99 5.85 4.12
N PRO A 118 3.10 6.68 5.16
CA PRO A 118 4.32 6.77 5.94
C PRO A 118 4.55 5.52 6.80
N PRO A 119 5.78 5.30 7.28
CA PRO A 119 6.08 4.17 8.15
C PRO A 119 5.23 4.19 9.41
N GLY A 120 4.71 3.03 9.75
CA GLY A 120 3.92 2.81 10.95
C GLY A 120 2.42 3.09 10.82
N VAL A 121 1.95 3.48 9.64
CA VAL A 121 0.51 3.51 9.33
C VAL A 121 0.03 2.10 8.98
N ASP A 122 -1.16 1.73 9.46
CA ASP A 122 -1.83 0.52 8.98
C ASP A 122 -2.33 0.72 7.55
N SER A 123 -1.82 -0.09 6.63
CA SER A 123 -2.16 0.00 5.20
C SER A 123 -3.63 -0.28 4.88
N ALA A 124 -4.31 -1.04 5.74
CA ALA A 124 -5.70 -1.42 5.55
C ALA A 124 -6.67 -0.40 6.15
N GLY A 125 -6.37 0.10 7.36
CA GLY A 125 -7.17 1.12 8.03
C GLY A 125 -6.85 2.56 7.61
N GLU A 126 -5.71 2.78 6.93
CA GLU A 126 -5.18 4.11 6.62
C GLU A 126 -5.10 5.02 7.85
N GLU A 127 -4.66 4.44 8.97
CA GLU A 127 -4.63 5.11 10.26
C GLU A 127 -3.31 4.85 11.01
N TYR A 128 -2.93 5.81 11.84
CA TYR A 128 -1.89 5.59 12.85
C TYR A 128 -2.51 4.81 14.01
N LEU A 129 -1.97 3.63 14.32
CA LEU A 129 -2.56 2.76 15.34
C LEU A 129 -2.43 3.32 16.76
N ASP A 130 -1.43 4.18 17.00
CA ASP A 130 -1.21 4.89 18.25
C ASP A 130 -2.03 6.18 18.38
N ASP A 131 -2.42 6.79 17.25
CA ASP A 131 -3.31 7.96 17.19
C ASP A 131 -4.27 7.88 15.98
N PRO A 132 -5.37 7.12 16.07
CA PRO A 132 -6.32 6.95 14.96
C PRO A 132 -7.02 8.24 14.53
N GLY A 133 -6.97 9.29 15.36
CA GLY A 133 -7.55 10.60 15.04
C GLY A 133 -6.63 11.50 14.20
N ARG A 134 -5.34 11.16 14.10
CA ARG A 134 -4.37 11.89 13.29
C ARG A 134 -4.58 11.58 11.81
N ALA A 135 -4.68 12.64 11.00
CA ALA A 135 -4.71 12.49 9.56
C ALA A 135 -3.40 11.86 9.06
N VAL A 136 -3.50 10.85 8.20
CA VAL A 136 -2.32 10.22 7.61
C VAL A 136 -1.67 11.16 6.60
N ASP A 137 -0.37 11.39 6.79
CA ASP A 137 0.47 12.21 5.93
C ASP A 137 0.77 11.46 4.61
N LYS A 138 -0.25 11.22 3.78
CA LYS A 138 -0.07 10.54 2.48
C LYS A 138 0.70 11.43 1.52
N VAL A 139 1.51 10.81 0.67
CA VAL A 139 2.24 11.48 -0.41
C VAL A 139 2.18 10.67 -1.71
N ASP A 140 2.53 11.30 -2.82
CA ASP A 140 2.65 10.61 -4.11
C ASP A 140 3.62 9.43 -4.05
N ALA A 141 3.19 8.26 -4.53
CA ALA A 141 4.09 7.17 -4.88
C ALA A 141 4.59 7.37 -6.33
N LYS A 142 5.85 7.76 -6.48
CA LYS A 142 6.47 7.97 -7.80
C LYS A 142 7.22 6.71 -8.20
N THR A 143 6.82 6.08 -9.31
CA THR A 143 7.43 4.83 -9.76
C THR A 143 8.12 4.99 -11.11
N LEU A 144 9.17 4.20 -11.31
CA LEU A 144 9.83 4.00 -12.59
C LEU A 144 9.89 2.50 -12.87
N PHE A 145 9.15 2.05 -13.87
CA PHE A 145 9.19 0.68 -14.36
C PHE A 145 10.13 0.54 -15.53
N TYR A 146 10.90 -0.53 -15.54
CA TYR A 146 11.67 -0.96 -16.70
C TYR A 146 11.87 -2.47 -16.67
N ARG A 147 11.28 -3.17 -17.64
CA ARG A 147 11.32 -4.64 -17.77
C ARG A 147 10.88 -5.29 -16.45
N SER A 148 11.72 -6.16 -15.88
CA SER A 148 11.46 -6.90 -14.65
C SER A 148 11.82 -6.12 -13.37
N THR A 149 11.93 -4.80 -13.47
CA THR A 149 12.31 -3.94 -12.33
C THR A 149 11.36 -2.76 -12.18
N MET A 150 11.12 -2.38 -10.94
CA MET A 150 10.45 -1.15 -10.56
C MET A 150 11.24 -0.48 -9.43
N THR A 151 11.41 0.83 -9.51
CA THR A 151 11.81 1.65 -8.38
C THR A 151 10.64 2.52 -7.96
N MET A 152 10.31 2.52 -6.68
CA MET A 152 9.33 3.42 -6.09
C MET A 152 10.03 4.40 -5.15
N VAL A 153 9.60 5.66 -5.19
CA VAL A 153 10.06 6.71 -4.30
C VAL A 153 8.86 7.42 -3.69
N CYS A 154 8.87 7.53 -2.36
CA CYS A 154 7.95 8.37 -1.60
C CYS A 154 8.76 9.42 -0.84
N PHE A 155 8.26 10.64 -0.77
CA PHE A 155 8.96 11.76 -0.16
C PHE A 155 8.00 12.59 0.68
N TRP A 156 8.33 12.69 1.97
CA TRP A 156 7.69 13.57 2.93
C TRP A 156 8.61 14.74 3.22
N ALA A 157 8.12 15.96 2.99
CA ALA A 157 8.88 17.17 3.27
C ALA A 157 9.15 17.33 4.78
N ASP A 158 8.15 16.97 5.58
CA ASP A 158 8.20 16.89 7.04
C ASP A 158 8.03 15.41 7.44
N ASP A 159 9.02 14.85 8.14
CA ASP A 159 9.12 13.44 8.53
C ASP A 159 7.98 13.12 9.49
N PRO A 160 6.98 12.34 9.07
CA PRO A 160 5.78 12.11 9.86
C PRO A 160 6.02 11.17 11.05
N THR A 161 7.23 10.62 11.16
CA THR A 161 7.66 9.73 12.26
C THR A 161 8.39 10.48 13.37
N ARG A 162 8.44 11.82 13.32
CA ARG A 162 9.16 12.69 14.26
C ARG A 162 8.28 13.77 14.88
#